data_AF-A0A954VQW0-F1
#
_entry.id   AF-A0A954VQW0-F1
#
_cell.length_a   1.000
_cell.length_b   1.000
_cell.length_c   1.000
_cell.angle_alpha   90.00
_cell.angle_beta   90.00
_cell.angle_gamma   90.00
#
_symmetry.space_group_name_H-M   'P 1'
#
loop_
_entity.id
_entity.type
_entity.pdbx_description
1 polymer ?
#
loop_
_entity_poly.entity_id
_entity_poly.type
_entity_poly.pdbx_seq_one_letter_code
_entity_poly.pdbx_strand_id
1 'polypeptide(L)'
;MPETYRGLGLVFLYPETWTLEESLEDEAAILLESPEGAFMTITQLPSEQGPREAVEKASQVMIEEYEEVETEDIVRHFGELKMDGVQQRFIYLDLVISSQILAFKTQDWTYVIQIQGEDRDIDKLNIVFDAVITSAMQSLP
;
A
#
# COMPACT_ATOMS: atom_id res chain seq x y z
N MET A 1 -17.36 -12.57 8.72
CA MET A 1 -16.91 -11.58 9.75
C MET A 1 -15.53 -11.10 9.33
N PRO A 2 -15.11 -9.85 9.55
CA PRO A 2 -13.75 -9.44 9.18
C PRO A 2 -12.72 -10.25 9.98
N GLU A 3 -11.60 -10.60 9.35
CA GLU A 3 -10.46 -11.23 10.02
C GLU A 3 -9.54 -10.16 10.62
N THR A 4 -8.65 -10.56 11.53
CA THR A 4 -7.71 -9.65 12.21
C THR A 4 -6.28 -10.10 11.97
N TYR A 5 -5.48 -9.21 11.36
CA TYR A 5 -4.04 -9.37 11.24
C TYR A 5 -3.32 -8.85 12.48
N ARG A 6 -2.22 -9.51 12.88
CA ARG A 6 -1.33 -9.08 13.97
C ARG A 6 0.11 -9.45 13.65
N GLY A 7 0.90 -8.47 13.26
CA GLY A 7 2.32 -8.64 12.92
C GLY A 7 2.93 -7.33 12.45
N LEU A 8 4.25 -7.31 12.26
CA LEU A 8 5.02 -6.11 11.88
C LEU A 8 4.73 -4.85 12.74
N GLY A 9 4.32 -5.01 13.99
CA GLY A 9 3.91 -3.89 14.86
C GLY A 9 2.56 -3.25 14.51
N LEU A 10 1.79 -3.85 13.60
CA LEU A 10 0.47 -3.40 13.15
C LEU A 10 -0.63 -4.40 13.56
N VAL A 11 -1.83 -3.87 13.78
CA VAL A 11 -3.06 -4.65 13.94
C VAL A 11 -4.14 -4.04 13.09
N PHE A 12 -4.73 -4.81 12.18
CA PHE A 12 -5.82 -4.32 11.33
C PHE A 12 -6.86 -5.38 11.01
N LEU A 13 -8.03 -4.91 10.61
CA LEU A 13 -9.12 -5.75 10.11
C LEU A 13 -9.10 -5.80 8.58
N TYR A 14 -9.38 -6.97 8.00
CA TYR A 14 -9.55 -7.16 6.56
C TYR A 14 -10.72 -8.11 6.24
N PRO A 15 -11.29 -8.09 5.02
CA PRO A 15 -12.38 -8.99 4.67
C PRO A 15 -11.95 -10.46 4.67
N GLU A 16 -12.79 -11.36 5.21
CA GLU A 16 -12.53 -12.81 5.20
C GLU A 16 -12.45 -13.43 3.79
N THR A 17 -12.95 -12.71 2.78
CA THR A 17 -12.90 -13.15 1.38
C THR A 17 -11.59 -12.80 0.70
N TRP A 18 -10.69 -12.06 1.37
CA TRP A 18 -9.41 -11.63 0.83
C TRP A 18 -8.30 -12.53 1.34
N THR A 19 -7.25 -12.70 0.53
CA THR A 19 -6.08 -13.51 0.87
C THR A 19 -5.02 -12.62 1.50
N LEU A 20 -4.44 -13.05 2.62
CA LEU A 20 -3.31 -12.36 3.25
C LEU A 20 -2.10 -13.30 3.33
N GLU A 21 -0.97 -12.82 2.85
CA GLU A 21 0.33 -13.49 2.94
C GLU A 21 1.33 -12.59 3.65
N GLU A 22 2.15 -13.17 4.54
CA GLU A 22 3.22 -12.45 5.23
C GLU A 22 4.57 -13.04 4.80
N SER A 23 5.47 -12.18 4.33
CA SER A 23 6.85 -12.51 4.01
C SER A 23 7.78 -11.87 5.02
N LEU A 24 8.77 -12.63 5.49
CA LEU A 24 9.86 -12.16 6.34
C LEU A 24 11.22 -12.28 5.63
N GLU A 25 11.21 -12.53 4.32
CA GLU A 25 12.42 -12.65 3.50
C GLU A 25 12.79 -11.27 2.90
N ASP A 26 14.08 -10.91 3.01
CA ASP A 26 14.67 -9.59 2.72
C ASP A 26 14.09 -8.42 3.53
N GLU A 27 12.85 -8.02 3.24
CA GLU A 27 12.10 -6.97 3.93
C GLU A 27 10.77 -7.56 4.43
N ALA A 28 10.45 -7.30 5.70
CA ALA A 28 9.23 -7.84 6.27
C ALA A 28 8.01 -7.15 5.63
N ALA A 29 7.13 -7.92 5.00
CA ALA A 29 6.04 -7.40 4.19
C ALA A 29 4.77 -8.23 4.31
N ILE A 30 3.63 -7.58 4.08
CA ILE A 30 2.32 -8.21 4.00
C ILE A 30 1.76 -7.95 2.61
N LEU A 31 1.25 -8.99 1.94
CA LEU A 31 0.45 -8.89 0.72
C LEU A 31 -1.00 -9.21 1.07
N LEU A 32 -1.91 -8.30 0.76
CA LEU A 32 -3.34 -8.47 0.91
C LEU A 32 -4.02 -8.37 -0.46
N GLU A 33 -4.68 -9.42 -0.91
CA GLU A 33 -5.25 -9.52 -2.26
C GLU A 33 -6.78 -9.69 -2.23
N SER A 34 -7.47 -8.91 -3.06
CA SER A 34 -8.91 -8.99 -3.29
C SER A 34 -9.27 -10.09 -4.30
N PRO A 35 -10.49 -10.65 -4.25
CA PRO A 35 -10.99 -11.59 -5.27
C PRO A 35 -10.96 -11.05 -6.70
N GLU A 36 -11.01 -9.73 -6.86
CA GLU A 36 -10.96 -9.01 -8.13
C GLU A 36 -9.52 -8.82 -8.67
N GLY A 37 -8.49 -9.23 -7.91
CA GLY A 37 -7.08 -9.17 -8.32
C GLY A 37 -6.37 -7.85 -8.02
N ALA A 38 -7.03 -6.89 -7.38
CA ALA A 38 -6.33 -5.75 -6.78
C ALA A 38 -5.67 -6.18 -5.48
N PHE A 39 -4.52 -5.60 -5.16
CA PHE A 39 -3.77 -5.93 -3.96
C PHE A 39 -3.25 -4.69 -3.24
N MET A 40 -2.91 -4.89 -1.97
CA MET A 40 -2.17 -3.95 -1.16
C MET A 40 -0.97 -4.65 -0.52
N THR A 41 0.20 -4.06 -0.65
CA THR A 41 1.41 -4.48 0.03
C THR A 41 1.75 -3.48 1.13
N ILE A 42 2.10 -3.96 2.33
CA ILE A 42 2.65 -3.14 3.41
C ILE A 42 4.06 -3.65 3.71
N THR A 43 5.08 -2.86 3.38
CA THR A 43 6.49 -3.20 3.60
C THR A 43 7.05 -2.42 4.77
N GLN A 44 7.71 -3.11 5.70
CA GLN A 44 8.40 -2.53 6.86
C GLN A 44 9.88 -2.32 6.55
N LEU A 45 10.31 -1.06 6.62
CA LEU A 45 11.68 -0.60 6.37
C LEU A 45 12.32 -0.03 7.65
N PRO A 46 13.66 -0.08 7.77
CA PRO A 46 14.38 0.61 8.83
C PRO A 46 13.99 2.10 8.93
N SER A 47 13.83 2.60 10.16
CA SER A 47 13.39 3.98 10.42
C SER A 47 14.32 5.05 9.83
N GLU A 48 15.57 4.72 9.53
CA GLU A 48 16.54 5.60 8.86
C GLU A 48 16.08 6.01 7.47
N GLN A 49 15.31 5.16 6.77
CA GLN A 49 14.71 5.49 5.48
C GLN A 49 13.53 6.44 5.70
N GLY A 50 13.58 7.64 5.11
CA GLY A 50 12.49 8.59 5.21
C GLY A 50 11.27 8.17 4.37
N PRO A 51 10.03 8.48 4.79
CA PRO A 51 8.83 8.16 4.01
C PRO A 51 8.90 8.61 2.55
N ARG A 52 9.38 9.84 2.30
CA ARG A 52 9.52 10.39 0.95
C ARG A 52 10.52 9.60 0.11
N GLU A 53 11.69 9.29 0.68
CA GLU A 53 12.71 8.48 -0.01
C GLU A 53 12.18 7.08 -0.33
N ALA A 54 11.40 6.49 0.58
CA ALA A 54 10.79 5.18 0.38
C ALA A 54 9.74 5.18 -0.74
N VAL A 55 8.89 6.22 -0.80
CA VAL A 55 7.95 6.43 -1.93
C VAL A 55 8.71 6.60 -3.24
N GLU A 56 9.75 7.44 -3.27
CA GLU A 56 10.55 7.71 -4.47
C GLU A 56 11.21 6.42 -4.99
N LYS A 57 11.78 5.59 -4.11
CA LYS A 57 12.36 4.29 -4.47
C LYS A 57 11.32 3.34 -5.05
N ALA A 58 10.18 3.15 -4.39
CA ALA A 58 9.14 2.25 -4.87
C ALA A 58 8.54 2.74 -6.20
N SER A 59 8.35 4.05 -6.35
CA SER A 59 7.89 4.66 -7.61
C SER A 59 8.88 4.44 -8.75
N GLN A 60 10.17 4.54 -8.47
CA GLN A 60 11.23 4.35 -9.46
C GLN A 60 11.29 2.91 -9.98
N VAL A 61 11.03 1.91 -9.13
CA VAL A 61 10.92 0.50 -9.55
C VAL A 61 9.85 0.34 -10.63
N MET A 62 8.67 0.94 -10.44
CA MET A 62 7.59 0.90 -11.43
C MET A 62 7.99 1.59 -12.74
N ILE A 63 8.67 2.74 -12.65
CA ILE A 63 9.13 3.50 -13.84
C ILE A 63 10.18 2.72 -14.64
N GLU A 64 11.01 1.91 -13.98
CA GLU A 64 12.01 1.06 -14.64
C GLU A 64 11.40 -0.18 -15.28
N GLU A 65 10.30 -0.69 -14.72
CA GLU A 65 9.62 -1.89 -15.21
C GLU A 65 8.69 -1.62 -16.41
N TYR A 66 8.06 -0.43 -16.48
CA TYR A 66 7.06 -0.10 -17.48
C TYR A 66 7.45 1.13 -18.32
N GLU A 67 7.29 1.06 -19.65
CA GLU A 67 7.77 2.09 -20.60
C GLU A 67 7.04 3.45 -20.53
N GLU A 68 5.82 3.52 -19.99
CA GLU A 68 4.97 4.73 -19.99
C GLU A 68 4.19 4.89 -18.69
N VAL A 69 4.90 5.15 -17.57
CA VAL A 69 4.27 5.41 -16.27
C VAL A 69 3.96 6.90 -16.10
N GLU A 70 2.68 7.25 -16.05
CA GLU A 70 2.23 8.56 -15.59
C GLU A 70 2.32 8.62 -14.07
N THR A 71 2.88 9.68 -13.49
CA THR A 71 3.05 9.82 -12.03
C THR A 71 2.54 11.18 -11.56
N GLU A 72 1.74 11.19 -10.50
CA GLU A 72 1.16 12.37 -9.87
C GLU A 72 1.38 12.33 -8.35
N ASP A 73 1.83 13.44 -7.76
CA ASP A 73 1.91 13.57 -6.30
C ASP A 73 0.50 13.54 -5.69
N ILE A 74 0.31 12.74 -4.65
CA ILE A 74 -0.94 12.64 -3.92
C ILE A 74 -0.74 12.84 -2.42
N VAL A 75 -1.83 13.25 -1.77
CA VAL A 75 -1.95 13.31 -0.32
C VAL A 75 -3.20 12.56 0.09
N ARG A 76 -3.04 11.57 0.97
CA ARG A 76 -4.15 10.79 1.54
C ARG A 76 -4.29 11.09 3.02
N HIS A 77 -5.53 11.07 3.51
CA HIS A 77 -5.87 11.30 4.90
C HIS A 77 -6.57 10.06 5.46
N PHE A 78 -6.05 9.53 6.57
CA PHE A 78 -6.60 8.40 7.29
C PHE A 78 -6.90 8.85 8.72
N GLY A 79 -8.09 9.44 8.92
CA GLY A 79 -8.40 10.19 10.14
C GLY A 79 -7.55 11.45 10.24
N GLU A 80 -6.83 11.62 11.36
CA GLU A 80 -5.91 12.75 11.58
C GLU A 80 -4.54 12.55 10.94
N LEU A 81 -4.25 11.35 10.43
CA LEU A 81 -2.97 11.05 9.81
C LEU A 81 -2.97 11.47 8.34
N LYS A 82 -1.97 12.27 7.97
CA LYS A 82 -1.68 12.65 6.59
C LYS A 82 -0.53 11.79 6.06
N MET A 83 -0.72 11.16 4.91
CA MET A 83 0.33 10.46 4.19
C MET A 83 0.56 11.12 2.83
N ASP A 84 1.79 11.49 2.54
CA ASP A 84 2.23 11.93 1.22
C ASP A 84 2.64 10.70 0.39
N GLY A 85 2.46 10.76 -0.92
CA GLY A 85 2.79 9.67 -1.80
C GLY A 85 2.63 10.02 -3.28
N VAL A 86 2.58 9.00 -4.13
CA VAL A 86 2.36 9.16 -5.56
C VAL A 86 1.25 8.23 -6.05
N GLN A 87 0.52 8.68 -7.06
CA GLN A 87 -0.35 7.84 -7.89
C GLN A 87 0.31 7.64 -9.24
N GLN A 88 0.37 6.39 -9.68
CA GLN A 88 0.93 5.98 -10.95
C GLN A 88 -0.11 5.29 -11.82
N ARG A 89 -0.08 5.56 -13.12
CA ARG A 89 -0.90 4.87 -14.12
C ARG A 89 -0.05 4.37 -15.26
N PHE A 90 -0.29 3.15 -15.72
CA PHE A 90 0.44 2.54 -16.83
C PHE A 90 -0.40 1.49 -17.53
N ILE A 91 0.00 1.12 -18.75
CA ILE A 91 -0.67 0.07 -19.53
C ILE A 91 0.01 -1.28 -19.27
N TYR A 92 -0.78 -2.29 -18.94
CA TYR A 92 -0.33 -3.67 -18.83
C TYR A 92 -1.37 -4.62 -19.44
N LEU A 93 -0.98 -5.40 -20.45
CA LEU A 93 -1.86 -6.35 -21.15
C LEU A 93 -3.20 -5.73 -21.61
N ASP A 94 -3.12 -4.55 -22.26
CA ASP A 94 -4.28 -3.76 -22.72
C ASP A 94 -5.19 -3.20 -21.60
N LEU A 95 -4.79 -3.32 -20.33
CA LEU A 95 -5.48 -2.75 -19.17
C LEU A 95 -4.77 -1.49 -18.67
N VAL A 96 -5.54 -0.52 -18.19
CA VAL A 96 -5.00 0.60 -17.42
C VAL A 96 -4.88 0.15 -15.97
N ILE A 97 -3.65 0.08 -15.47
CA ILE A 97 -3.36 -0.24 -14.08
C ILE A 97 -3.12 1.05 -13.32
N SER A 98 -3.76 1.15 -12.16
CA SER A 98 -3.55 2.24 -11.20
C SER A 98 -2.78 1.69 -10.01
N SER A 99 -1.71 2.37 -9.64
CA SER A 99 -0.90 2.11 -8.44
C SER A 99 -0.85 3.35 -7.56
N GLN A 100 -1.00 3.19 -6.25
CA GLN A 100 -0.81 4.24 -5.26
C GLN A 100 0.28 3.81 -4.29
N ILE A 101 1.27 4.66 -4.09
CA ILE A 101 2.40 4.40 -3.19
C ILE A 101 2.38 5.49 -2.13
N LEU A 102 2.17 5.10 -0.89
CA LEU A 102 2.12 5.97 0.28
C LEU A 102 3.19 5.52 1.27
N ALA A 103 3.68 6.43 2.11
CA ALA A 103 4.52 6.02 3.22
C ALA A 103 4.25 6.84 4.48
N PHE A 104 4.47 6.20 5.61
CA PHE A 104 4.45 6.85 6.92
C PHE A 104 5.57 6.28 7.79
N LYS A 105 5.89 6.99 8.87
CA LYS A 105 6.97 6.61 9.79
C LYS A 105 6.45 6.59 11.22
N THR A 106 6.87 5.57 11.96
CA THR A 106 6.72 5.46 13.42
C THR A 106 8.05 5.74 14.10
N GLN A 107 8.12 5.57 15.42
CA GLN A 107 9.39 5.70 16.14
C GLN A 107 10.43 4.68 15.66
N ASP A 108 9.99 3.46 15.35
CA ASP A 108 10.89 2.32 15.14
C ASP A 108 11.02 1.92 13.66
N TRP A 109 10.05 2.28 12.81
CA TRP A 109 9.98 1.80 11.42
C TRP A 109 9.43 2.84 10.45
N THR A 110 9.78 2.69 9.18
CA THR A 110 9.11 3.34 8.06
C THR A 110 8.30 2.28 7.33
N TYR A 111 7.05 2.60 7.00
CA TYR A 111 6.18 1.68 6.26
C TYR A 111 5.87 2.27 4.89
N VAL A 112 5.98 1.44 3.87
CA VAL A 112 5.52 1.74 2.51
C VAL A 112 4.26 0.92 2.26
N ILE A 113 3.23 1.59 1.77
CA ILE A 113 1.98 0.98 1.37
C ILE A 113 1.85 1.16 -0.13
N GLN A 114 1.78 0.06 -0.86
CA GLN A 114 1.45 0.06 -2.29
C GLN A 114 0.07 -0.54 -2.47
N ILE A 115 -0.82 0.13 -3.18
CA ILE A 115 -2.12 -0.40 -3.61
C ILE A 115 -2.10 -0.45 -5.13
N GLN A 116 -2.46 -1.57 -5.74
CA GLN A 116 -2.44 -1.70 -7.19
C GLN A 116 -3.58 -2.57 -7.71
N GLY A 117 -4.08 -2.25 -8.90
CA GLY A 117 -5.13 -3.01 -9.58
C GLY A 117 -5.61 -2.31 -10.86
N GLU A 118 -6.59 -2.92 -11.53
CA GLU A 118 -7.21 -2.33 -12.72
C GLU A 118 -7.98 -1.05 -12.34
N ASP A 119 -7.75 0.03 -13.08
CA ASP A 119 -8.30 1.37 -12.82
C ASP A 119 -9.84 1.38 -12.71
N ARG A 120 -10.52 0.48 -13.43
CA ARG A 120 -11.98 0.37 -13.44
C ARG A 120 -12.58 -0.13 -12.13
N ASP A 121 -11.82 -0.91 -11.38
CA ASP A 121 -12.28 -1.57 -10.15
C ASP A 121 -11.61 -0.99 -8.90
N ILE A 122 -10.42 -0.40 -9.04
CA ILE A 122 -9.63 0.15 -7.94
C ILE A 122 -10.41 1.16 -7.10
N ASP A 123 -11.25 2.00 -7.71
CA ASP A 123 -12.02 3.04 -7.00
C ASP A 123 -12.97 2.45 -5.96
N LYS A 124 -13.58 1.30 -6.26
CA LYS A 124 -14.49 0.62 -5.32
C LYS A 124 -13.70 -0.07 -4.21
N LEU A 125 -12.57 -0.67 -4.57
CA LEU A 125 -11.72 -1.43 -3.64
C LEU A 125 -10.92 -0.49 -2.72
N ASN A 126 -10.63 0.73 -3.15
CA ASN A 126 -9.97 1.77 -2.35
C ASN A 126 -10.70 2.04 -1.04
N ILE A 127 -12.04 1.94 -1.00
CA ILE A 127 -12.80 2.09 0.25
C ILE A 127 -12.42 1.02 1.29
N VAL A 128 -12.15 -0.20 0.82
CA VAL A 128 -11.75 -1.32 1.69
C VAL A 128 -10.29 -1.15 2.11
N PHE A 129 -9.39 -0.83 1.18
CA PHE A 129 -7.99 -0.55 1.52
C PHE A 129 -7.88 0.61 2.52
N ASP A 130 -8.66 1.67 2.35
CA ASP A 130 -8.71 2.80 3.27
C ASP A 130 -9.14 2.39 4.68
N ALA A 131 -10.12 1.48 4.78
CA ALA A 131 -10.55 0.92 6.05
C ALA A 131 -9.44 0.08 6.72
N VAL A 132 -8.72 -0.72 5.94
CA VAL A 132 -7.57 -1.51 6.41
C VAL A 132 -6.47 -0.58 6.94
N ILE A 133 -6.07 0.42 6.16
CA ILE A 133 -5.03 1.39 6.54
C ILE A 133 -5.46 2.17 7.78
N THR A 134 -6.70 2.66 7.81
CA THR A 134 -7.25 3.39 8.97
C THR A 134 -7.21 2.52 10.23
N SER A 135 -7.61 1.25 10.12
CA SER A 135 -7.55 0.30 11.23
C SER A 135 -6.10 0.06 11.69
N ALA A 136 -5.15 -0.06 10.76
CA ALA A 136 -3.73 -0.21 11.09
C ALA A 136 -3.20 1.02 11.83
N MET A 137 -3.55 2.22 11.38
CA MET A 137 -3.09 3.47 11.99
C MET A 137 -3.64 3.66 13.40
N GLN A 138 -4.87 3.23 13.66
CA GLN A 138 -5.47 3.26 15.00
C GLN A 138 -4.84 2.27 15.98
N SER A 139 -4.09 1.27 15.48
CA SER A 139 -3.37 0.32 16.33
C SER A 139 -2.00 0.80 16.80
N LEU A 140 -1.49 1.87 16.19
CA LEU A 140 -0.21 2.46 16.56
C LEU A 140 -0.34 3.21 17.91
N PRO A 141 0.71 3.20 18.74
CA PRO A 141 0.73 3.84 20.05
C PRO A 141 0.73 5.37 20.00
#